data_AF-A0A507CIG8-F1
#
_entry.id   AF-A0A507CIG8-F1
#
_cell.length_a   1.000
_cell.length_b   1.000
_cell.length_c   1.000
_cell.angle_alpha   90.00
_cell.angle_beta   90.00
_cell.angle_gamma   90.00
#
_symmetry.space_group_name_H-M   'P 1'
#
loop_
_entity.id
_entity.type
_entity.pdbx_description
1 polymer ?
#
loop_
_entity_poly.entity_id
_entity_poly.type
_entity_poly.pdbx_seq_one_letter_code
_entity_poly.pdbx_strand_id
1 'polypeptide(L)'
;MLAGYPPFADEDHFKLYEKILACRPRFPTHFDPNATDLIRKLLTADLTKRFGNLKGGSADIKSHNWFLGMEWTKLLKMEIPAPYIPPSKHQGDTSNFEAYPEDHEAYGLPGPDPHREKFKDF
;
A
#
# COMPACT_ATOMS: atom_id res chain seq x y z
N MET A 1 4.67 6.36 4.65
CA MET A 1 4.06 6.47 5.99
C MET A 1 5.06 7.00 7.01
N LEU A 2 6.08 6.24 7.44
CA LEU A 2 7.02 6.71 8.48
C LEU A 2 7.89 7.91 8.10
N ALA A 3 8.40 7.95 6.85
CA ALA A 3 9.23 9.06 6.37
C ALA A 3 8.43 10.22 5.75
N GLY A 4 7.17 10.00 5.37
CA GLY A 4 6.38 10.95 4.57
C GLY A 4 6.73 11.03 3.07
N TYR A 5 7.76 10.33 2.61
CA TYR A 5 8.18 10.31 1.20
C TYR A 5 8.59 8.89 0.75
N PRO A 6 8.64 8.59 -0.58
CA PRO A 6 9.03 7.27 -1.08
C PRO A 6 10.53 6.96 -0.85
N PRO A 7 10.91 5.69 -0.65
CA PRO A 7 12.29 5.29 -0.38
C PRO A 7 13.25 5.51 -1.56
N PHE A 8 12.71 5.55 -2.78
CA PHE A 8 13.43 5.90 -4.01
C PHE A 8 12.63 6.99 -4.72
N ALA A 9 13.28 8.11 -5.01
CA ALA A 9 12.72 9.21 -5.78
C ALA A 9 13.82 9.86 -6.61
N ASP A 10 13.48 10.23 -7.83
CA ASP A 10 14.27 11.09 -8.71
C ASP A 10 13.30 11.74 -9.71
N GLU A 11 13.69 12.88 -10.27
CA GLU A 11 12.92 13.54 -11.34
C GLU A 11 13.11 12.79 -12.67
N ASP A 12 14.30 12.21 -12.87
CA ASP A 12 14.60 11.39 -14.03
C ASP A 12 14.25 9.92 -13.75
N HIS A 13 13.34 9.37 -14.56
CA HIS A 13 12.92 7.98 -14.46
C HIS A 13 14.08 6.99 -14.59
N PHE A 14 15.11 7.28 -15.41
CA PHE A 14 16.26 6.39 -15.53
C PHE A 14 17.06 6.33 -14.23
N LYS A 15 17.30 7.47 -13.59
CA LYS A 15 17.98 7.54 -12.28
C LYS A 15 17.14 6.90 -11.18
N LEU A 16 15.82 7.04 -11.23
CA LEU A 16 14.91 6.34 -10.32
C LEU A 16 15.09 4.82 -10.45
N TYR A 17 15.13 4.29 -11.67
CA TYR A 17 15.37 2.86 -11.90
C TYR A 17 16.73 2.42 -11.38
N GLU A 18 17.79 3.20 -11.62
CA GLU A 18 19.12 2.92 -11.06
C GLU A 18 19.09 2.86 -9.52
N LYS A 19 18.37 3.78 -8.86
CA LYS A 19 18.20 3.77 -7.40
C LYS A 19 17.45 2.53 -6.91
N ILE A 20 16.39 2.13 -7.60
CA ILE A 20 15.61 0.93 -7.29
C ILE A 20 16.49 -0.32 -7.42
N LEU A 21 17.24 -0.43 -8.53
CA LEU A 21 18.17 -1.54 -8.77
C LEU A 21 19.31 -1.59 -7.74
N ALA A 22 19.84 -0.43 -7.36
CA ALA A 22 20.87 -0.34 -6.31
C ALA A 22 20.32 -0.76 -4.93
N CYS A 23 19.02 -0.60 -4.69
CA CYS A 23 18.32 -1.05 -3.49
C CYS A 23 18.96 -0.56 -2.18
N ARG A 24 19.39 0.71 -2.16
CA ARG A 24 20.01 1.36 -0.98
C ARG A 24 19.13 2.49 -0.44
N PRO A 25 18.01 2.18 0.24
CA PRO A 25 17.15 3.20 0.81
C PRO A 25 17.87 3.95 1.94
N ARG A 26 17.61 5.25 2.05
CA ARG A 26 18.07 6.07 3.18
C ARG A 26 17.02 6.07 4.29
N PHE A 27 17.46 5.87 5.52
CA PHE A 27 16.60 5.88 6.69
C PHE A 27 16.89 7.14 7.53
N PRO A 28 15.86 7.96 7.85
CA PRO A 28 16.01 9.05 8.80
C PRO A 28 16.46 8.55 10.19
N THR A 29 17.15 9.40 10.95
CA THR A 29 17.68 9.05 12.28
C THR A 29 16.62 8.79 13.34
N HIS A 30 15.40 9.32 13.15
CA HIS A 30 14.28 9.14 14.07
C HIS A 30 13.51 7.84 13.85
N PHE A 31 13.93 6.99 12.91
CA PHE A 31 13.27 5.72 12.68
C PHE A 31 13.53 4.74 13.82
N ASP A 32 12.47 4.03 14.22
CA ASP A 32 12.60 2.90 15.12
C ASP A 32 13.54 1.84 14.49
N PRO A 33 14.48 1.26 15.28
CA PRO A 33 15.39 0.23 14.78
C PRO A 33 14.68 -1.00 14.21
N ASN A 34 13.57 -1.44 14.83
CA ASN A 34 12.78 -2.58 14.37
C ASN A 34 12.02 -2.25 13.07
N ALA A 35 11.54 -1.01 12.91
CA ALA A 35 10.95 -0.56 11.64
C ALA A 35 11.99 -0.57 10.53
N THR A 36 13.19 -0.06 10.81
CA THR A 36 14.29 -0.02 9.85
C THR A 36 14.71 -1.42 9.42
N ASP A 37 14.82 -2.35 10.37
CA ASP A 37 15.16 -3.75 10.08
C ASP A 37 14.09 -4.43 9.21
N LEU A 38 12.82 -4.26 9.54
CA LEU A 38 11.71 -4.78 8.73
C LEU A 38 11.76 -4.24 7.30
N ILE A 39 11.92 -2.93 7.14
CA ILE A 39 11.94 -2.29 5.83
C ILE A 39 13.13 -2.78 4.99
N ARG A 40 14.30 -3.00 5.59
CA ARG A 40 15.46 -3.59 4.87
C ARG A 40 15.18 -5.00 4.37
N LYS A 41 14.53 -5.83 5.18
CA LYS A 41 14.16 -7.21 4.82
C LYS A 41 13.08 -7.28 3.74
N LEU A 42 12.21 -6.27 3.66
CA LEU A 42 11.23 -6.10 2.58
C LEU A 42 11.86 -5.51 1.32
N LEU A 43 12.69 -4.48 1.46
CA LEU A 43 13.46 -3.84 0.38
C LEU A 43 14.78 -4.58 0.15
N THR A 44 14.68 -5.87 -0.16
CA THR A 44 15.81 -6.72 -0.54
C THR A 44 15.75 -7.00 -2.04
N ALA A 45 16.85 -6.71 -2.76
CA ALA A 45 16.94 -6.90 -4.21
C ALA A 45 16.73 -8.38 -4.62
N ASP A 46 17.35 -9.30 -3.88
CA ASP A 46 17.23 -10.74 -4.07
C ASP A 46 15.87 -11.25 -3.57
N LEU A 47 15.02 -11.69 -4.50
CA LEU A 47 13.68 -12.21 -4.23
C LEU A 47 13.71 -13.41 -3.29
N THR A 48 14.74 -14.25 -3.34
CA THR A 48 14.83 -15.48 -2.54
C THR A 48 15.07 -15.21 -1.06
N LYS A 49 15.50 -14.00 -0.72
CA LYS A 49 15.77 -13.54 0.66
C LYS A 49 14.75 -12.52 1.16
N ARG A 50 13.85 -12.07 0.28
CA ARG A 50 12.86 -11.04 0.60
C ARG A 50 11.79 -11.61 1.51
N PHE A 51 11.50 -10.90 2.59
CA PHE A 51 10.38 -11.22 3.48
C PHE A 51 9.06 -11.29 2.71
N GLY A 52 8.24 -12.29 3.01
CA GLY A 52 7.02 -12.60 2.26
C GLY A 52 7.20 -13.63 1.14
N ASN A 53 8.43 -13.84 0.64
CA ASN A 53 8.75 -14.83 -0.39
C ASN A 53 9.58 -16.02 0.15
N LEU A 54 9.85 -16.04 1.46
CA LEU A 54 10.45 -17.17 2.14
C LEU A 54 9.40 -18.26 2.42
N LYS A 55 9.85 -19.39 2.99
CA LYS A 55 8.97 -20.53 3.29
C LYS A 55 7.78 -20.17 4.19
N GLY A 56 7.94 -19.22 5.11
CA GLY A 56 6.86 -18.77 6.00
C GLY A 56 5.90 -17.77 5.36
N GLY A 57 6.22 -17.25 4.17
CA GLY A 57 5.40 -16.27 3.45
C GLY A 57 5.05 -15.06 4.33
N SER A 58 3.74 -14.81 4.50
CA SER A 58 3.27 -13.71 5.35
C SER A 58 3.57 -13.90 6.85
N ALA A 59 3.79 -15.13 7.32
CA ALA A 59 4.06 -15.40 8.73
C ALA A 59 5.39 -14.77 9.18
N ASP A 60 6.42 -14.79 8.33
CA ASP A 60 7.74 -14.20 8.62
C ASP A 60 7.67 -12.69 8.86
N ILE A 61 6.71 -12.02 8.18
CA ILE A 61 6.44 -10.59 8.36
C ILE A 61 5.70 -10.38 9.68
N LYS A 62 4.65 -11.17 9.94
CA LYS A 62 3.81 -11.05 11.14
C LYS A 62 4.56 -11.33 12.44
N SER A 63 5.58 -12.19 12.40
CA SER A 63 6.43 -12.55 13.55
C SER A 63 7.59 -11.57 13.78
N HIS A 64 7.74 -10.53 12.96
CA HIS A 64 8.83 -9.57 13.11
C HIS A 64 8.68 -8.72 14.39
N ASN A 65 9.79 -8.35 15.02
CA ASN A 65 9.81 -7.53 16.25
C ASN A 65 9.08 -6.19 16.13
N TRP A 66 8.95 -5.66 14.91
CA TRP A 66 8.17 -4.45 14.65
C TRP A 66 6.67 -4.62 14.98
N PHE A 67 6.16 -5.84 14.85
CA PHE A 67 4.78 -6.20 15.19
C PHE A 67 4.67 -6.91 16.55
N LEU A 68 5.69 -6.80 17.40
CA LEU A 68 5.64 -7.38 18.73
C LEU A 68 4.46 -6.78 19.52
N GLY A 69 3.62 -7.63 20.08
CA GLY A 69 2.39 -7.22 20.77
C GLY A 69 1.15 -7.06 19.87
N MET A 70 1.28 -7.29 18.55
CA MET A 70 0.13 -7.24 17.65
C MET A 70 -0.68 -8.54 17.69
N GLU A 71 -1.92 -8.43 18.17
CA GLU A 71 -2.90 -9.52 18.17
C GLU A 71 -3.62 -9.63 16.82
N TRP A 72 -3.02 -10.35 15.86
CA TRP A 72 -3.55 -10.50 14.51
C TRP A 72 -4.98 -11.05 14.43
N THR A 73 -5.36 -11.94 15.36
CA THR A 73 -6.73 -12.48 15.45
C THR A 73 -7.74 -11.41 15.84
N LYS A 74 -7.39 -10.53 16.78
CA LYS A 74 -8.25 -9.41 17.20
C LYS A 74 -8.38 -8.37 16.10
N LEU A 75 -7.27 -8.09 15.41
CA LEU A 75 -7.27 -7.21 14.24
C LEU A 75 -8.23 -7.71 13.16
N LEU A 76 -8.18 -9.01 12.84
CA LEU A 76 -9.06 -9.63 11.86
C LEU A 76 -10.55 -9.56 12.27
N LYS A 77 -10.83 -9.67 13.57
CA LYS A 77 -12.18 -9.54 14.13
C LYS A 77 -12.65 -8.09 14.30
N MET A 78 -11.83 -7.11 13.89
CA MET A 78 -12.10 -5.68 14.09
C MET A 78 -12.28 -5.28 15.57
N GLU A 79 -11.64 -6.01 16.49
CA GLU A 79 -11.70 -5.76 17.93
C GLU A 79 -10.66 -4.73 18.41
N ILE A 80 -9.74 -4.32 17.53
CA ILE A 80 -8.72 -3.31 17.82
C ILE A 80 -9.24 -1.96 17.32
N PRO A 81 -9.35 -0.93 18.19
CA PRO A 81 -9.80 0.39 17.76
C PRO A 81 -8.81 1.00 16.77
N ALA A 82 -9.34 1.57 15.69
CA ALA A 82 -8.52 2.27 14.70
C ALA A 82 -7.87 3.52 15.33
N PRO A 83 -6.59 3.81 15.03
CA PRO A 83 -5.92 5.01 15.55
C PRO A 83 -6.51 6.31 14.99
N TYR A 84 -7.20 6.23 13.84
CA TYR A 84 -7.89 7.34 13.21
C TYR A 84 -9.25 6.88 12.71
N ILE A 85 -10.29 7.64 13.06
CA ILE A 85 -11.65 7.45 12.58
C ILE A 85 -11.99 8.67 11.71
N PRO A 86 -12.12 8.50 10.38
CA PRO A 86 -12.47 9.61 9.49
C PRO A 86 -13.83 10.21 9.85
N PRO A 87 -13.98 11.55 9.86
CA PRO A 87 -15.26 12.18 10.07
C PRO A 87 -16.18 11.93 8.86
N SER A 88 -17.46 11.68 9.13
CA SER A 88 -18.52 11.59 8.12
C SER A 88 -19.78 12.20 8.70
N LYS A 89 -20.39 13.13 7.96
CA LYS A 89 -21.57 13.89 8.42
C LYS A 89 -22.88 13.17 8.15
N HIS A 90 -22.98 12.50 7.01
CA HIS A 90 -24.18 11.80 6.57
C HIS A 90 -23.85 10.71 5.55
N GLN A 91 -24.85 9.89 5.24
CA GLN A 91 -24.78 8.93 4.14
C GLN A 91 -24.56 9.69 2.82
N GLY A 92 -23.49 9.36 2.09
CA GLY A 92 -23.11 10.05 0.86
C GLY A 92 -22.18 11.26 1.04
N ASP A 93 -21.64 11.49 2.24
CA ASP A 93 -20.62 12.52 2.45
C ASP A 93 -19.31 12.20 1.69
N THR A 94 -18.96 13.05 0.73
CA THR A 94 -17.76 12.93 -0.10
C THR A 94 -16.60 13.81 0.38
N SER A 95 -16.69 14.44 1.57
CA SER A 95 -15.68 15.40 2.03
C SER A 95 -14.27 14.83 2.25
N ASN A 96 -14.14 13.50 2.34
CA ASN A 96 -12.86 12.81 2.47
C ASN A 96 -12.19 12.51 1.11
N PHE A 97 -12.80 12.92 0.00
CA PHE A 97 -12.31 12.72 -1.35
C PHE A 97 -11.97 14.06 -2.01
N GLU A 98 -11.07 14.03 -2.99
CA GLU A 98 -10.76 15.21 -3.80
C GLU A 98 -11.91 15.52 -4.76
N ALA A 99 -12.17 16.82 -4.97
CA ALA A 99 -13.11 17.27 -5.98
C ALA A 99 -12.40 17.29 -7.34
N TYR A 100 -12.89 16.47 -8.26
CA TYR A 100 -12.47 16.46 -9.66
C TYR A 100 -13.50 17.21 -10.51
N PRO A 101 -13.10 17.75 -11.68
CA PRO A 101 -14.06 18.24 -12.66
C PRO A 101 -15.03 17.12 -13.05
N GLU A 102 -16.32 17.39 -12.94
CA GLU A 102 -17.36 16.46 -13.40
C GLU A 102 -17.45 16.54 -14.91
N ASP A 103 -17.14 15.43 -15.58
CA ASP A 103 -17.52 15.26 -16.97
C ASP A 103 -19.04 15.06 -16.98
N HIS A 104 -19.79 16.03 -17.54
CA HIS A 104 -21.25 15.98 -17.65
C HIS A 104 -21.76 14.92 -18.66
N GLU A 105 -21.01 13.85 -18.88
CA GLU A 105 -21.44 12.72 -19.69
C GLU A 105 -22.60 12.02 -18.98
N ALA A 106 -23.69 11.81 -19.72
CA ALA A 106 -24.82 11.08 -19.18
C ALA A 106 -24.41 9.62 -18.96
N TYR A 107 -24.33 9.22 -17.68
CA TYR A 107 -24.05 7.85 -17.29
C TYR A 107 -25.21 6.91 -17.65
N GLY A 108 -24.89 5.68 -18.07
CA GLY A 108 -25.89 4.65 -18.35
C GLY A 108 -26.65 4.82 -19.67
N LEU A 109 -26.18 5.69 -20.58
CA LEU A 109 -26.72 5.73 -21.92
C LEU A 109 -26.46 4.41 -22.65
N PRO A 110 -27.45 3.83 -23.36
CA PRO A 110 -27.24 2.66 -24.18
C PRO A 110 -26.35 3.04 -25.37
N GLY A 111 -25.12 2.53 -25.38
CA GLY A 111 -24.19 2.63 -26.50
C GLY A 111 -24.09 1.31 -27.27
N PRO A 112 -23.56 1.32 -28.51
CA PRO A 112 -23.12 0.10 -29.13
C PRO A 112 -22.09 -0.58 -28.22
N ASP A 113 -22.27 -1.88 -27.98
CA ASP A 113 -21.33 -2.71 -27.24
C ASP A 113 -20.73 -3.78 -28.18
N PRO A 114 -19.68 -3.44 -28.95
CA PRO A 114 -19.04 -4.36 -29.88
C PRO A 114 -18.33 -5.53 -29.20
N HIS A 115 -18.22 -5.51 -27.87
CA HIS A 115 -17.45 -6.49 -27.10
C HIS A 115 -18.31 -7.27 -26.12
N ARG A 116 -19.64 -7.11 -26.14
CA ARG A 116 -20.59 -7.86 -25.31
C ARG A 116 -20.31 -9.36 -25.26
N GLU A 117 -19.97 -9.93 -26.41
CA GLU A 117 -19.69 -11.35 -26.55
C GLU A 117 -18.41 -11.81 -25.82
N LYS A 118 -17.50 -10.88 -25.50
CA LYS A 118 -16.25 -11.15 -24.77
C LYS A 118 -16.41 -11.11 -23.24
N PHE A 119 -17.53 -10.58 -22.75
CA PHE A 119 -17.78 -10.34 -21.32
C PHE A 119 -19.07 -11.01 -20.83
N LYS A 120 -19.45 -12.16 -21.42
CA LYS A 120 -20.70 -12.85 -21.08
C LYS A 120 -20.76 -13.33 -19.63
N ASP A 121 -19.61 -13.60 -19.04
CA ASP A 121 -19.47 -14.14 -17.68
C ASP A 121 -19.04 -13.07 -16.65
N PHE A 122 -19.04 -11.78 -17.04
CA PHE A 122 -18.80 -10.64 -16.16
C PHE A 122 -20.14 -10.10 -15.64
#